data_AF-A0A2S2N5L0-F1
#
_entry.id   AF-A0A2S2N5L0-F1
#
_cell.length_a   1.000
_cell.length_b   1.000
_cell.length_c   1.000
_cell.angle_alpha   90.00
_cell.angle_beta   90.00
_cell.angle_gamma   90.00
#
_symmetry.space_group_name_H-M   'P 1'
#
loop_
_entity.id
_entity.type
_entity.pdbx_description
1 polymer ?
#
loop_
_entity_poly.entity_id
_entity_poly.type
_entity_poly.pdbx_seq_one_letter_code
_entity_poly.pdbx_strand_id
1 'polypeptide(L)'
;QRAEGSAVPDELYENQSREPGGDWVSTATTDTAGVAVPPKEEVACPQGWRVTCDWHVDTEGTEDEDGWQYAVGTEDGSAPAAWHGEGQQCHTLRRRRWVRIRYRDSDSDSGAQERDTDTCGTLDPEELWE
;
A
#
# COMPACT_ATOMS: atom_id res chain seq x y z
N GLN A 1 23.70 22.72 -6.83
CA GLN A 1 23.06 21.77 -5.90
C GLN A 1 21.71 21.46 -6.54
N ARG A 2 21.52 20.25 -7.09
CA ARG A 2 20.21 19.90 -7.66
C ARG A 2 19.24 19.87 -6.48
N ALA A 3 18.16 20.63 -6.54
CA ALA A 3 17.10 20.49 -5.56
C ALA A 3 16.54 19.07 -5.76
N GLU A 4 16.90 18.16 -4.87
CA GLU A 4 16.33 16.82 -4.88
C GLU A 4 14.82 16.98 -4.67
N GLY A 5 14.02 16.45 -5.60
CA GLY A 5 12.58 16.38 -5.43
C GLY A 5 12.24 15.59 -4.17
N SER A 6 11.12 15.91 -3.53
CA SER A 6 10.65 15.16 -2.37
C SER A 6 9.93 13.90 -2.83
N ALA A 7 10.41 12.72 -2.41
CA ALA A 7 9.72 11.45 -2.57
C ALA A 7 9.03 11.07 -1.24
N VAL A 8 7.75 10.75 -1.29
CA VAL A 8 6.94 10.36 -0.12
C VAL A 8 6.20 9.06 -0.43
N PRO A 9 6.38 8.01 0.39
CA PRO A 9 5.57 6.81 0.28
C PRO A 9 4.16 7.09 0.80
N ASP A 10 3.16 6.67 0.04
CA ASP A 10 1.80 6.48 0.53
C ASP A 10 1.62 4.99 0.84
N GLU A 11 0.94 4.70 1.94
CA GLU A 11 0.62 3.34 2.36
C GLU A 11 -0.83 3.25 2.85
N LEU A 12 -1.48 2.13 2.53
CA LEU A 12 -2.80 1.77 3.06
C LEU A 12 -2.91 0.26 3.22
N TYR A 13 -3.89 -0.16 4.00
CA TYR A 13 -4.18 -1.56 4.27
C TYR A 13 -5.58 -1.89 3.80
N GLU A 14 -5.67 -2.79 2.82
CA GLU A 14 -6.92 -3.41 2.45
C GLU A 14 -7.22 -4.52 3.47
N ASN A 15 -8.37 -4.46 4.13
CA ASN A 15 -8.72 -5.40 5.20
C ASN A 15 -9.89 -6.29 4.80
N GLN A 16 -9.84 -7.55 5.20
CA GLN A 16 -10.94 -8.49 5.08
C GLN A 16 -11.13 -9.27 6.39
N SER A 17 -12.37 -9.63 6.67
CA SER A 17 -12.74 -10.42 7.85
C SER A 17 -13.60 -11.61 7.46
N ARG A 18 -13.56 -12.68 8.25
CA ARG A 18 -14.45 -13.83 8.10
C ARG A 18 -14.91 -14.33 9.46
N GLU A 19 -16.09 -14.93 9.47
CA GLU A 19 -16.49 -15.82 10.55
C GLU A 19 -15.63 -17.10 10.51
N PRO A 20 -15.44 -17.81 11.65
CA PRO A 20 -14.72 -19.09 11.66
C PRO A 20 -15.29 -20.08 10.64
N GLY A 21 -14.49 -20.43 9.62
CA GLY A 21 -14.90 -21.32 8.53
C GLY A 21 -15.76 -20.68 7.43
N GLY A 22 -16.00 -19.37 7.50
CA GLY A 22 -16.67 -18.61 6.44
C GLY A 22 -15.70 -18.07 5.38
N ASP A 23 -16.27 -17.40 4.39
CA ASP A 23 -15.53 -16.70 3.34
C ASP A 23 -15.00 -15.34 3.83
N TRP A 24 -13.92 -14.89 3.20
CA TRP A 24 -13.37 -13.57 3.44
C TRP A 24 -14.27 -12.48 2.85
N VAL A 25 -14.64 -11.51 3.68
CA VAL A 25 -15.48 -10.37 3.31
C VAL A 25 -14.66 -9.09 3.43
N SER A 26 -14.69 -8.25 2.40
CA SER A 26 -14.02 -6.95 2.41
C SER A 26 -14.59 -6.05 3.49
N THR A 27 -13.68 -5.37 4.19
CA THR A 27 -14.00 -4.39 5.24
C THR A 27 -13.39 -3.04 4.87
N ALA A 28 -13.43 -2.08 5.80
CA ALA A 28 -12.85 -0.77 5.56
C ALA A 28 -11.34 -0.86 5.26
N THR A 29 -10.88 -0.08 4.28
CA THR A 29 -9.44 0.17 4.11
C THR A 29 -8.97 1.03 5.28
N THR A 30 -7.77 0.78 5.80
CA THR A 30 -7.22 1.56 6.92
C THR A 30 -5.84 2.09 6.61
N ASP A 31 -5.44 3.15 7.32
CA ASP A 31 -4.04 3.57 7.38
C ASP A 31 -3.21 2.67 8.33
N THR A 32 -1.93 2.99 8.51
CA THR A 32 -1.01 2.29 9.42
C THR A 32 -1.42 2.39 10.90
N ALA A 33 -2.22 3.38 11.27
CA ALA A 33 -2.78 3.53 12.61
C ALA A 33 -4.10 2.76 12.80
N GLY A 34 -4.62 2.11 11.75
CA GLY A 34 -5.90 1.39 11.77
C GLY A 34 -7.12 2.31 11.62
N VAL A 35 -6.93 3.57 11.23
CA VAL A 35 -8.03 4.51 10.98
C VAL A 35 -8.60 4.24 9.60
N ALA A 36 -9.92 4.20 9.48
CA ALA A 36 -10.58 3.99 8.20
C ALA A 36 -10.27 5.14 7.21
N VAL A 37 -9.83 4.77 6.01
CA VAL A 37 -9.51 5.67 4.90
C VAL A 37 -10.24 5.22 3.64
N PRO A 38 -10.37 6.10 2.63
CA PRO A 38 -10.89 5.71 1.33
C PRO A 38 -10.10 4.55 0.71
N PRO A 39 -10.74 3.71 -0.11
CA PRO A 39 -10.06 2.64 -0.83
C PRO A 39 -9.02 3.22 -1.80
N LYS A 40 -8.03 2.41 -2.18
CA LYS A 40 -6.87 2.85 -2.98
C LYS A 40 -7.24 3.53 -4.30
N GLU A 41 -8.36 3.13 -4.91
CA GLU A 41 -8.92 3.70 -6.14
C GLU A 41 -9.40 5.14 -5.96
N GLU A 42 -9.81 5.52 -4.75
CA GLU A 42 -10.32 6.86 -4.42
C GLU A 42 -9.23 7.79 -3.89
N VAL A 43 -8.04 7.26 -3.55
CA VAL A 43 -6.93 8.08 -3.04
C VAL A 43 -6.27 8.85 -4.17
N ALA A 44 -6.75 10.07 -4.40
CA ALA A 44 -6.19 11.00 -5.38
C ALA A 44 -4.75 11.41 -5.06
N CYS A 45 -3.99 11.80 -6.10
CA CYS A 45 -2.70 12.44 -5.95
C CYS A 45 -2.92 13.93 -5.56
N PRO A 46 -2.39 14.41 -4.43
CA PRO A 46 -2.54 15.80 -4.00
C PRO A 46 -1.92 16.76 -5.00
N GLN A 47 -2.39 18.00 -5.00
CA GLN A 47 -1.89 19.02 -5.93
C GLN A 47 -0.38 19.26 -5.75
N GLY A 48 0.34 19.33 -6.87
CA GLY A 48 1.79 19.49 -6.90
C GLY A 48 2.55 18.22 -6.52
N TRP A 49 1.91 17.06 -6.52
CA TRP A 49 2.55 15.75 -6.48
C TRP A 49 2.23 14.99 -7.76
N ARG A 50 3.16 14.14 -8.19
CA ARG A 50 2.98 13.14 -9.24
C ARG A 50 3.20 11.74 -8.66
N VAL A 51 2.46 10.75 -9.15
CA VAL A 51 2.74 9.34 -8.86
C VAL A 51 3.45 8.76 -10.08
N THR A 52 4.56 8.06 -9.89
CA THR A 52 5.27 7.40 -11.01
C THR A 52 4.78 5.98 -11.26
N CYS A 53 4.30 5.31 -10.20
CA CYS A 53 3.79 3.94 -10.23
C CYS A 53 2.45 3.90 -9.49
N ASP A 54 1.45 3.23 -10.06
CA ASP A 54 0.21 2.94 -9.35
C ASP A 54 0.47 2.11 -8.08
N TRP A 55 -0.57 2.00 -7.26
CA TRP A 55 -0.56 1.14 -6.08
C TRP A 55 -0.08 -0.27 -6.40
N HIS A 56 0.92 -0.75 -5.68
CA HIS A 56 1.37 -2.13 -5.72
C HIS A 56 1.26 -2.77 -4.34
N VAL A 57 1.10 -4.08 -4.34
CA VAL A 57 1.07 -4.87 -3.11
C VAL A 57 2.49 -4.95 -2.58
N ASP A 58 2.67 -4.61 -1.31
CA ASP A 58 3.89 -4.88 -0.58
C ASP A 58 3.83 -6.32 -0.03
N THR A 59 4.67 -7.19 -0.59
CA THR A 59 4.80 -8.59 -0.18
C THR A 59 5.97 -8.81 0.78
N GLU A 60 6.61 -7.73 1.25
CA GLU A 60 7.69 -7.84 2.23
C GLU A 60 7.18 -8.46 3.54
N GLY A 61 7.75 -9.62 3.89
CA GLY A 61 7.37 -10.33 5.11
C GLY A 61 6.05 -11.10 5.03
N THR A 62 5.50 -11.31 3.84
CA THR A 62 4.39 -12.23 3.59
C THR A 62 4.88 -13.47 2.85
N GLU A 63 4.44 -14.65 3.27
CA GLU A 63 4.68 -15.90 2.52
C GLU A 63 3.62 -16.11 1.43
N ASP A 64 2.56 -15.32 1.48
CA ASP A 64 1.44 -15.32 0.54
C ASP A 64 1.75 -14.46 -0.69
N GLU A 65 1.57 -15.02 -1.90
CA GLU A 65 1.84 -14.34 -3.18
C GLU A 65 0.91 -13.13 -3.41
N ASP A 66 -0.27 -13.14 -2.80
CA ASP A 66 -1.21 -12.03 -2.85
C ASP A 66 -0.91 -10.95 -1.80
N GLY A 67 0.11 -11.12 -0.96
CA GLY A 67 0.57 -10.15 0.05
C GLY A 67 -0.33 -10.05 1.28
N TRP A 68 -1.10 -11.10 1.59
CA TRP A 68 -1.95 -11.11 2.79
C TRP A 68 -1.16 -11.41 4.06
N GLN A 69 -1.39 -10.58 5.08
CA GLN A 69 -1.07 -10.86 6.46
C GLN A 69 -2.34 -11.25 7.20
N TYR A 70 -2.22 -12.17 8.16
CA TYR A 70 -3.37 -12.74 8.85
C TYR A 70 -3.28 -12.57 10.35
N ALA A 71 -4.44 -12.48 11.00
CA ALA A 71 -4.52 -12.38 12.45
C ALA A 71 -5.82 -13.01 12.99
N VAL A 72 -5.80 -13.29 14.29
CA VAL A 72 -7.01 -13.65 15.03
C VAL A 72 -7.66 -12.37 15.52
N GLY A 73 -8.92 -12.15 15.16
CA GLY A 73 -9.72 -11.05 15.69
C GLY A 73 -9.94 -11.19 17.19
N THR A 74 -9.97 -10.06 17.89
CA THR A 74 -10.26 -10.03 19.32
C THR A 74 -11.78 -10.01 19.54
N GLU A 75 -12.25 -10.62 20.64
CA GLU A 75 -13.67 -10.63 20.99
C GLU A 75 -14.23 -9.21 21.19
N ASP A 76 -13.39 -8.29 21.68
CA ASP A 76 -13.72 -6.89 21.91
C ASP A 76 -13.66 -6.01 20.64
N GLY A 77 -13.29 -6.59 19.48
CA GLY A 77 -13.15 -5.87 18.22
C GLY A 77 -11.97 -4.90 18.15
N SER A 78 -11.03 -4.96 19.11
CA SER A 78 -9.76 -4.24 19.05
C SER A 78 -8.82 -4.81 17.99
N ALA A 79 -7.85 -4.01 17.56
CA ALA A 79 -6.79 -4.44 16.66
C ALA A 79 -6.07 -5.70 17.20
N PRO A 80 -5.67 -6.63 16.33
CA PRO A 80 -4.97 -7.83 16.75
C PRO A 80 -3.58 -7.50 17.31
N ALA A 81 -3.11 -8.35 18.24
CA ALA A 81 -1.80 -8.17 18.87
C ALA A 81 -0.63 -8.37 17.91
N ALA A 82 -0.79 -9.23 16.90
CA ALA A 82 0.22 -9.55 15.91
C ALA A 82 -0.42 -9.93 14.58
N TRP A 83 0.35 -9.73 13.50
CA TRP A 83 0.03 -10.15 12.15
C TRP A 83 1.05 -11.18 11.68
N HIS A 84 0.58 -12.20 10.97
CA HIS A 84 1.39 -13.34 10.51
C HIS A 84 1.39 -13.41 8.98
N GLY A 85 2.54 -13.72 8.38
CA GLY A 85 2.66 -13.88 6.93
C GLY A 85 2.01 -15.17 6.39
N GLU A 86 1.85 -16.19 7.24
CA GLU A 86 1.21 -17.46 6.88
C GLU A 86 -0.25 -17.48 7.34
N GLY A 87 -1.16 -17.86 6.44
CA GLY A 87 -2.57 -18.02 6.74
C GLY A 87 -2.90 -19.34 7.45
N GLN A 88 -3.55 -19.27 8.62
CA GLN A 88 -4.05 -20.42 9.38
C GLN A 88 -5.57 -20.40 9.49
N GLN A 89 -6.16 -21.57 9.79
CA GLN A 89 -7.62 -21.70 9.90
C GLN A 89 -8.22 -20.91 11.06
N CYS A 90 -7.45 -20.64 12.11
CA CYS A 90 -7.87 -19.83 13.25
C CYS A 90 -7.93 -18.32 12.95
N HIS A 91 -7.33 -17.86 11.84
CA HIS A 91 -7.33 -16.45 11.49
C HIS A 91 -8.71 -16.03 10.97
N THR A 92 -9.23 -14.95 11.55
CA THR A 92 -10.52 -14.35 11.21
C THR A 92 -10.36 -12.96 10.59
N LEU A 93 -9.16 -12.39 10.63
CA LEU A 93 -8.79 -11.14 9.97
C LEU A 93 -7.64 -11.38 9.00
N ARG A 94 -7.66 -10.66 7.88
CA ARG A 94 -6.49 -10.51 7.01
C ARG A 94 -6.37 -9.07 6.52
N ARG A 95 -5.15 -8.61 6.31
CA ARG A 95 -4.87 -7.31 5.71
C ARG A 95 -3.79 -7.42 4.66
N ARG A 96 -3.82 -6.55 3.67
CA ARG A 96 -2.84 -6.46 2.60
C ARG A 96 -2.35 -5.03 2.48
N ARG A 97 -1.03 -4.85 2.54
CA ARG A 97 -0.42 -3.53 2.45
C ARG A 97 -0.28 -3.14 0.99
N TRP A 98 -0.84 -1.99 0.65
CA TRP A 98 -0.64 -1.35 -0.64
C TRP A 98 0.26 -0.14 -0.44
N VAL A 99 1.23 0.01 -1.32
CA VAL A 99 2.17 1.11 -1.30
C VAL A 99 2.27 1.76 -2.68
N ARG A 100 2.57 3.06 -2.70
CA ARG A 100 2.97 3.78 -3.90
C ARG A 100 3.91 4.92 -3.51
N ILE A 101 4.71 5.40 -4.45
CA ILE A 101 5.59 6.55 -4.20
C ILE A 101 5.10 7.75 -4.98
N ARG A 102 4.93 8.87 -4.28
CA ARG A 102 4.67 10.16 -4.89
C ARG A 102 5.91 11.03 -4.87
N TYR A 103 6.09 11.81 -5.92
CA TYR A 103 7.19 12.72 -6.09
C TYR A 103 6.65 14.14 -6.25
N ARG A 104 7.30 15.09 -5.61
CA ARG A 104 7.10 16.52 -5.83
C ARG A 104 8.42 17.10 -6.30
N ASP A 105 8.40 17.79 -7.44
CA ASP A 105 9.53 18.61 -7.81
C ASP A 105 9.63 19.78 -6.84
N SER A 106 10.84 20.02 -6.36
CA SER A 106 11.21 21.24 -5.67
C SER A 106 11.33 22.32 -6.75
N ASP A 107 10.21 22.86 -7.23
CA ASP A 107 10.20 23.85 -8.31
C ASP A 107 11.06 25.07 -7.95
N SER A 108 12.07 25.33 -8.79
CA SER A 108 12.25 26.69 -9.27
C SER A 108 11.41 26.78 -10.54
N ASP A 109 10.22 27.37 -10.40
CA ASP A 109 9.35 27.93 -11.45
C ASP A 109 10.01 28.02 -12.84
N SER A 110 9.55 27.24 -13.82
CA SER A 110 9.53 27.55 -15.26
C SER A 110 8.94 26.38 -16.05
N GLY A 111 7.70 26.54 -16.51
CA GLY A 111 6.96 25.48 -17.19
C GLY A 111 7.57 24.99 -18.50
N ALA A 112 7.33 23.72 -18.82
CA ALA A 112 7.07 23.23 -20.17
C ALA A 112 6.78 21.72 -20.14
N GLN A 113 5.67 21.36 -20.78
CA GLN A 113 5.47 20.17 -21.62
C GLN A 113 5.13 18.83 -20.93
N GLU A 114 3.82 18.59 -20.94
CA GLU A 114 3.17 17.30 -21.13
C GLU A 114 3.98 16.39 -22.06
N ARG A 115 4.36 15.20 -21.57
CA ARG A 115 4.66 14.04 -22.40
C ARG A 115 4.21 12.78 -21.65
N ASP A 116 3.08 12.26 -22.09
CA ASP A 116 2.74 10.84 -22.01
C ASP A 116 3.92 9.99 -22.52
N THR A 117 4.43 9.11 -21.68
CA THR A 117 4.95 7.81 -22.11
C THR A 117 4.70 6.79 -21.01
N ASP A 118 3.56 6.11 -21.13
CA ASP A 118 3.35 4.73 -20.70
C ASP A 118 4.55 3.87 -21.11
N THR A 119 5.47 3.62 -20.19
CA THR A 119 6.37 2.47 -20.26
C THR A 119 6.78 2.13 -18.83
N CYS A 120 5.99 1.28 -18.18
CA CYS A 120 6.47 0.49 -17.06
C CYS A 120 7.58 -0.43 -17.60
N GLY A 121 8.80 0.09 -17.65
CA GLY A 121 9.98 -0.69 -17.94
C GLY A 121 10.28 -1.53 -16.70
N THR A 122 10.33 -2.84 -16.90
CA THR A 122 10.92 -3.84 -16.00
C THR A 122 12.20 -3.27 -15.37
N LEU A 123 12.10 -2.78 -14.13
CA LEU A 123 13.25 -2.43 -13.33
C LEU A 123 13.66 -3.70 -12.59
N ASP A 124 14.84 -4.17 -12.95
CA ASP A 124 15.52 -5.27 -12.28
C ASP A 124 15.81 -4.88 -10.82
N PRO A 125 15.42 -5.70 -9.83
CA PRO A 125 15.54 -5.35 -8.42
C PRO A 125 16.99 -5.31 -7.88
N GLU A 126 18.02 -5.68 -8.67
CA GLU A 126 19.41 -5.71 -8.18
C GLU A 126 20.18 -4.38 -8.31
N GLU A 127 19.72 -3.39 -9.07
CA GLU A 127 20.43 -2.09 -9.21
C GLU A 127 20.09 -1.05 -8.14
N LEU A 128 19.24 -1.37 -7.17
CA LEU A 128 18.82 -0.43 -6.11
C LEU A 128 19.77 -0.36 -4.91
N TRP A 129 20.82 -1.18 -4.85
CA TRP A 129 21.70 -1.29 -3.68
C TRP A 129 23.21 -1.27 -3.99
N GLU A 130 23.66 -0.48 -4.97
CA GLU A 130 25.09 -0.14 -5.15
C GLU A 130 25.39 1.35 -4.93
#